data_AF-A0A9W7AW59-F1
#
_entry.id   AF-A0A9W7AW59-F1
#
_cell.length_a   1.000
_cell.length_b   1.000
_cell.length_c   1.000
_cell.angle_alpha   90.00
_cell.angle_beta   90.00
_cell.angle_gamma   90.00
#
_symmetry.space_group_name_H-M   'P 1'
#
loop_
_entity.id
_entity.type
_entity.pdbx_description
1 polymer ?
#
loop_
_entity_poly.entity_id
_entity_poly.type
_entity_poly.pdbx_seq_one_letter_code
_entity_poly.pdbx_strand_id
1 'polypeptide(L)'
;MIVHNGRDFSFEAAQARKERMKLVTRVVFPLTITKVGDRVCKFAVNLVDVEIPKGVKSIGNSAFSDCSCLTTVSFPKTLKSIGYVAFGGCWSLENVNILHTNLQELGYAAFSDCM
;
A
#
# COMPACT_ATOMS: atom_id res chain seq x y z
N MET A 1 -5.35 22.70 -14.36
CA MET A 1 -6.04 23.34 -13.23
C MET A 1 -7.29 23.98 -13.78
N ILE A 2 -8.47 23.39 -13.57
CA ILE A 2 -9.75 24.01 -13.96
C ILE A 2 -10.42 24.43 -12.66
N VAL A 3 -10.28 25.71 -12.32
CA VAL A 3 -11.07 26.35 -11.25
C VAL A 3 -12.29 27.00 -11.89
N HIS A 4 -13.49 26.57 -11.51
CA HIS A 4 -14.71 27.34 -11.68
C HIS A 4 -15.27 27.62 -10.28
N ASN A 5 -15.52 28.90 -9.96
CA ASN A 5 -16.06 29.36 -8.67
C ASN A 5 -15.22 29.05 -7.41
N GLY A 6 -13.89 29.20 -7.48
CA GLY A 6 -13.01 29.14 -6.30
C GLY A 6 -12.89 27.77 -5.62
N ARG A 7 -13.53 26.74 -6.17
CA ARG A 7 -13.40 25.35 -5.73
C ARG A 7 -12.41 24.61 -6.64
N ASP A 8 -11.30 24.16 -6.07
CA ASP A 8 -10.37 23.27 -6.77
C ASP A 8 -10.93 21.85 -6.73
N PHE A 9 -11.70 21.51 -7.75
CA PHE A 9 -12.30 20.18 -7.91
C PHE A 9 -11.26 19.05 -7.92
N SER A 10 -9.99 19.32 -8.24
CA SER A 10 -8.93 18.32 -8.22
C SER A 10 -8.49 17.97 -6.80
N PHE A 11 -8.47 18.97 -5.90
CA PHE A 11 -8.22 18.77 -4.48
C PHE A 11 -9.41 18.08 -3.80
N GLU A 12 -10.64 18.50 -4.10
CA GLU A 12 -11.86 17.88 -3.55
C GLU A 12 -12.00 16.41 -3.96
N ALA A 13 -11.68 16.07 -5.22
CA ALA A 13 -11.71 14.68 -5.69
C ALA A 13 -10.64 13.81 -5.01
N ALA A 14 -9.43 14.34 -4.80
CA ALA A 14 -8.37 13.64 -4.08
C ALA A 14 -8.74 13.42 -2.60
N GLN A 15 -9.35 14.42 -1.97
CA GLN A 15 -9.83 14.32 -0.59
C GLN A 15 -10.98 13.31 -0.47
N ALA A 16 -11.94 13.33 -1.40
CA ALA A 16 -13.04 12.37 -1.42
C ALA A 16 -12.55 10.92 -1.57
N ARG A 17 -11.53 10.67 -2.40
CA ARG A 17 -10.90 9.34 -2.50
C ARG A 17 -10.27 8.94 -1.17
N LYS A 18 -9.54 9.84 -0.52
CA LYS A 18 -8.90 9.58 0.78
C LYS A 18 -9.93 9.22 1.85
N GLU A 19 -11.02 9.97 1.95
CA GLU A 19 -12.10 9.69 2.91
C GLU A 19 -12.78 8.34 2.64
N ARG A 20 -13.00 7.99 1.37
CA ARG A 20 -13.54 6.66 1.02
C ARG A 20 -12.57 5.54 1.34
N MET A 21 -11.27 5.77 1.20
CA MET A 21 -10.26 4.74 1.50
C MET A 21 -10.24 4.37 2.98
N LYS A 22 -10.64 5.28 3.88
CA LYS A 22 -10.80 4.96 5.31
C LYS A 22 -11.84 3.86 5.54
N LEU A 23 -12.79 3.63 4.64
CA LEU A 23 -13.79 2.57 4.78
C LEU A 23 -13.27 1.19 4.35
N VAL A 24 -12.09 1.10 3.73
CA VAL A 24 -11.51 -0.16 3.28
C VAL A 24 -10.95 -0.92 4.47
N THR A 25 -11.58 -2.03 4.80
CA THR A 25 -11.13 -2.98 5.84
C THR A 25 -10.47 -4.23 5.27
N ARG A 26 -10.66 -4.48 3.97
CA ARG A 26 -10.13 -5.66 3.27
C ARG A 26 -9.79 -5.32 1.82
N VAL A 27 -8.69 -5.86 1.34
CA VAL A 27 -8.31 -5.87 -0.08
C VAL A 27 -8.27 -7.31 -0.59
N VAL A 28 -8.76 -7.52 -1.81
CA VAL A 28 -8.69 -8.82 -2.49
C VAL A 28 -8.03 -8.62 -3.83
N PHE A 29 -6.97 -9.37 -4.06
CA PHE A 29 -6.24 -9.36 -5.31
C PHE A 29 -6.64 -10.57 -6.18
N PRO A 30 -6.84 -10.39 -7.50
CA PRO A 30 -6.96 -11.52 -8.41
C PRO A 30 -5.70 -12.38 -8.38
N LEU A 31 -5.83 -13.71 -8.40
CA LEU A 31 -4.69 -14.63 -8.30
C LEU A 31 -3.70 -14.52 -9.48
N THR A 32 -4.12 -13.92 -10.58
CA THR A 32 -3.35 -13.77 -11.82
C THR A 32 -2.43 -12.56 -11.83
N ILE A 33 -2.52 -11.65 -10.86
CA ILE A 33 -1.70 -10.45 -10.88
C ILE A 33 -0.22 -10.76 -10.60
N THR A 34 0.65 -10.10 -11.34
CA THR A 34 2.11 -10.17 -11.16
C THR A 34 2.66 -8.93 -10.47
N LYS A 35 1.85 -7.88 -10.28
CA LYS A 35 2.23 -6.62 -9.66
C LYS A 35 1.08 -6.05 -8.85
N VAL A 36 1.40 -5.57 -7.64
CA VAL A 36 0.54 -4.64 -6.91
C VAL A 36 0.91 -3.23 -7.34
N GLY A 37 -0.08 -2.46 -7.79
CA GLY A 37 0.13 -1.12 -8.34
C GLY A 37 0.53 -0.06 -7.29
N ASP A 38 0.84 1.13 -7.76
CA ASP A 38 1.14 2.28 -6.92
C ASP A 38 -0.13 2.77 -6.22
N ARG A 39 0.01 3.18 -4.94
CA ARG A 39 -1.07 3.80 -4.14
C ARG A 39 -2.41 3.04 -4.08
N VAL A 40 -2.40 1.72 -4.27
CA VAL A 40 -3.63 0.90 -4.35
C VAL A 40 -4.49 1.03 -3.11
N CYS A 41 -3.88 0.91 -1.93
CA CYS A 41 -4.50 1.01 -0.62
C CYS A 41 -3.98 2.21 0.18
N LYS A 42 -3.39 3.22 -0.47
CA LYS A 42 -2.86 4.38 0.25
C LYS A 42 -3.95 5.06 1.09
N PHE A 43 -3.71 5.28 2.38
CA PHE A 43 -4.66 5.80 3.38
C PHE A 43 -5.80 4.84 3.79
N ALA A 44 -5.66 3.54 3.57
CA ALA A 44 -6.59 2.54 4.09
C ALA A 44 -6.35 2.31 5.59
N VAL A 45 -6.69 3.31 6.41
CA VAL A 45 -6.36 3.35 7.85
C VAL A 45 -7.03 2.25 8.67
N ASN A 46 -8.09 1.63 8.15
CA ASN A 46 -8.82 0.52 8.81
C ASN A 46 -8.48 -0.86 8.24
N LEU A 47 -7.50 -0.95 7.32
CA LEU A 47 -7.00 -2.22 6.81
C LEU A 47 -6.06 -2.84 7.84
N VAL A 48 -6.34 -4.06 8.29
CA VAL A 48 -5.60 -4.73 9.37
C VAL A 48 -4.60 -5.75 8.85
N ASP A 49 -4.95 -6.46 7.77
CA ASP A 49 -4.11 -7.49 7.18
C ASP A 49 -4.11 -7.43 5.65
N VAL A 50 -3.02 -7.89 5.05
CA VAL A 50 -2.89 -8.02 3.59
C VAL A 50 -2.21 -9.34 3.22
N GLU A 51 -2.89 -10.12 2.37
CA GLU A 51 -2.30 -11.27 1.69
C GLU A 51 -1.90 -10.89 0.26
N ILE A 52 -0.60 -10.92 -0.03
CA ILE A 52 -0.09 -10.66 -1.38
C ILE A 52 -0.06 -11.99 -2.18
N PRO A 53 -0.73 -12.09 -3.34
CA PRO A 53 -0.85 -13.36 -4.08
C PRO A 53 0.47 -13.98 -4.50
N LYS A 54 0.51 -15.32 -4.56
CA LYS A 54 1.68 -16.13 -4.93
C LYS A 54 2.36 -15.78 -6.26
N GLY A 55 1.65 -15.11 -7.19
CA GLY A 55 2.18 -14.71 -8.49
C GLY A 55 2.92 -13.36 -8.49
N VAL A 56 2.75 -12.56 -7.44
CA VAL A 56 3.25 -11.18 -7.39
C VAL A 56 4.78 -11.15 -7.35
N LYS A 57 5.35 -10.32 -8.23
CA LYS A 57 6.79 -10.06 -8.37
C LYS A 57 7.19 -8.70 -7.81
N SER A 58 6.28 -7.72 -7.79
CA SER A 58 6.60 -6.37 -7.35
C SER A 58 5.43 -5.69 -6.64
N ILE A 59 5.75 -4.90 -5.61
CA ILE A 59 4.82 -4.00 -4.93
C ILE A 59 5.20 -2.56 -5.29
N GLY A 60 4.22 -1.79 -5.79
CA GLY A 60 4.41 -0.43 -6.28
C GLY A 60 4.70 0.61 -5.20
N ASN A 61 4.98 1.83 -5.65
CA ASN A 61 5.29 2.96 -4.78
C ASN A 61 4.07 3.36 -3.95
N SER A 62 4.29 3.56 -2.65
CA SER A 62 3.24 3.92 -1.68
C SER A 62 2.00 3.03 -1.72
N ALA A 63 2.13 1.76 -2.15
CA ALA A 63 0.99 0.85 -2.38
C ALA A 63 0.06 0.73 -1.16
N PHE A 64 0.64 0.70 0.03
CA PHE A 64 -0.02 0.59 1.34
C PHE A 64 0.44 1.68 2.31
N SER A 65 0.90 2.81 1.79
CA SER A 65 1.35 3.93 2.64
C SER A 65 0.18 4.49 3.45
N ASP A 66 0.46 4.89 4.69
CA ASP A 66 -0.53 5.42 5.65
C ASP A 66 -1.67 4.44 5.98
N CYS A 67 -1.43 3.13 5.87
CA CYS A 67 -2.33 2.10 6.41
C CYS A 67 -2.04 1.91 7.91
N SER A 68 -2.40 2.89 8.73
CA SER A 68 -1.95 2.99 10.13
C SER A 68 -2.30 1.78 11.01
N CYS A 69 -3.41 1.08 10.75
CA CYS A 69 -3.82 -0.11 11.51
C CYS A 69 -3.36 -1.44 10.88
N LEU A 70 -2.56 -1.41 9.81
CA LEU A 70 -2.05 -2.63 9.18
C LEU A 70 -1.04 -3.29 10.13
N THR A 71 -1.36 -4.47 10.64
CA THR A 71 -0.52 -5.22 11.57
C THR A 71 0.27 -6.33 10.90
N THR A 72 -0.28 -6.91 9.81
CA THR A 72 0.30 -8.09 9.18
C THR A 72 0.28 -7.99 7.67
N VAL A 73 1.40 -8.33 7.03
CA VAL A 73 1.50 -8.49 5.58
C VAL A 73 2.15 -9.85 5.26
N SER A 74 1.45 -10.67 4.48
CA SER A 74 1.97 -11.95 3.98
C SER A 74 2.55 -11.77 2.58
N PHE A 75 3.86 -11.91 2.45
CA PHE A 75 4.57 -11.77 1.17
C PHE A 75 4.78 -13.13 0.46
N PRO A 76 4.65 -13.22 -0.87
CA PRO A 76 4.92 -14.44 -1.60
C PRO A 76 6.42 -14.65 -1.80
N LYS A 77 6.86 -15.92 -1.88
CA LYS A 77 8.26 -16.26 -2.21
C LYS A 77 8.76 -15.62 -3.51
N THR A 78 7.84 -15.35 -4.43
CA THR A 78 8.13 -14.79 -5.75
C THR A 78 8.41 -13.29 -5.78
N LEU A 79 8.20 -12.59 -4.66
CA LEU A 79 8.39 -11.15 -4.57
C LEU A 79 9.87 -10.81 -4.82
N LYS A 80 10.10 -9.85 -5.72
CA LYS A 80 11.43 -9.38 -6.13
C LYS A 80 11.67 -7.92 -5.77
N SER A 81 10.64 -7.08 -5.75
CA SER A 81 10.79 -5.66 -5.42
C SER A 81 9.65 -5.08 -4.58
N ILE A 82 10.02 -4.15 -3.71
CA ILE A 82 9.11 -3.31 -2.93
C ILE A 82 9.45 -1.86 -3.22
N GLY A 83 8.49 -1.06 -3.65
CA GLY A 83 8.70 0.32 -4.09
C GLY A 83 8.96 1.31 -2.96
N TYR A 84 9.24 2.56 -3.36
CA TYR A 84 9.42 3.71 -2.49
C TYR A 84 8.22 3.89 -1.54
N VAL A 85 8.48 3.96 -0.23
CA VAL A 85 7.48 4.20 0.83
C VAL A 85 6.28 3.25 0.72
N ALA A 86 6.46 2.02 0.20
CA ALA A 86 5.35 1.10 -0.07
C ALA A 86 4.46 0.81 1.15
N PHE A 87 5.05 0.76 2.34
CA PHE A 87 4.40 0.58 3.64
C PHE A 87 4.75 1.72 4.61
N GLY A 88 5.15 2.89 4.10
CA GLY A 88 5.51 4.00 4.98
C GLY A 88 4.29 4.55 5.72
N GLY A 89 4.41 4.76 7.04
CA GLY A 89 3.32 5.20 7.91
C GLY A 89 2.38 4.08 8.38
N CYS A 90 2.76 2.82 8.22
CA CYS A 90 2.04 1.67 8.79
C CYS A 90 2.45 1.48 10.26
N TRP A 91 1.98 2.35 11.15
CA TRP A 91 2.43 2.41 12.56
C TRP A 91 2.18 1.15 13.39
N SER A 92 1.25 0.28 13.00
CA SER A 92 0.97 -0.98 13.71
C SER A 92 1.69 -2.20 13.11
N LEU A 93 2.53 -2.00 12.08
CA LEU A 93 3.20 -3.10 11.37
C LEU A 93 4.51 -3.47 12.07
N GLU A 94 4.42 -4.34 13.08
CA GLU A 94 5.55 -4.69 13.95
C GLU A 94 6.50 -5.75 13.34
N ASN A 95 5.96 -6.76 12.65
CA ASN A 95 6.70 -7.98 12.29
C ASN A 95 6.72 -8.24 10.78
N VAL A 96 7.50 -7.45 10.05
CA VAL A 96 7.69 -7.62 8.60
C VAL A 96 8.66 -8.76 8.29
N ASN A 97 8.13 -9.93 7.93
CA ASN A 97 8.95 -11.06 7.50
C ASN A 97 9.10 -11.11 5.96
N ILE A 98 10.28 -10.74 5.46
CA ILE A 98 10.66 -10.83 4.03
C ILE A 98 11.75 -11.87 3.76
N LEU A 99 12.26 -12.58 4.78
CA LEU A 99 13.42 -13.46 4.65
C LEU A 99 13.15 -14.70 3.79
N HIS A 100 11.88 -15.11 3.66
CA HIS A 100 11.49 -16.23 2.79
C HIS A 100 11.24 -15.82 1.33
N THR A 101 11.43 -14.54 0.99
CA THR A 101 11.19 -14.01 -0.36
C THR A 101 12.47 -13.96 -1.18
N ASN A 102 12.33 -13.84 -2.51
CA ASN A 102 13.44 -13.60 -3.44
C ASN A 102 13.69 -12.10 -3.65
N LEU A 103 13.58 -11.28 -2.61
CA LEU A 103 13.67 -9.82 -2.70
C LEU A 103 15.06 -9.40 -3.20
N GLN A 104 15.09 -8.58 -4.24
CA GLN A 104 16.29 -8.05 -4.88
C GLN A 104 16.38 -6.53 -4.72
N GLU A 105 15.24 -5.85 -4.60
CA GLU A 105 15.16 -4.39 -4.52
C GLU A 105 14.21 -3.97 -3.39
N LEU A 106 14.73 -3.12 -2.50
CA LEU A 106 13.96 -2.47 -1.45
C LEU A 106 14.02 -0.96 -1.66
N GLY A 107 12.86 -0.37 -1.96
CA GLY A 107 12.72 1.05 -2.19
C GLY A 107 13.05 1.87 -0.94
N TYR A 108 13.54 3.09 -1.16
CA TYR A 108 13.83 4.01 -0.07
C TYR A 108 12.60 4.22 0.83
N ALA A 109 12.82 4.17 2.15
CA ALA A 109 11.79 4.33 3.16
C ALA A 109 10.59 3.38 3.00
N ALA A 110 10.76 2.21 2.35
CA ALA A 110 9.67 1.26 2.11
C ALA A 110 8.87 0.88 3.37
N PHE A 111 9.52 0.88 4.53
CA PHE A 111 8.93 0.62 5.85
C PHE A 111 9.21 1.77 6.84
N SER A 112 9.28 3.02 6.37
CA SER A 112 9.43 4.15 7.29
C SER A 112 8.23 4.24 8.23
N ASP A 113 8.47 4.60 9.49
CA ASP A 113 7.42 4.76 10.49
C ASP A 113 6.56 3.49 10.65
N CYS A 114 7.15 2.30 10.48
CA CYS A 114 6.60 1.05 11.00
C CYS A 114 7.16 0.85 12.41
N MET A 115 6.33 0.48 13.39
CA MET A 115 6.72 0.28 14.80
C MET A 115 6.11 -1.01 15.33
#